data_AF-A0A6S6QV56-F1
#
_entry.id   AF-A0A6S6QV56-F1
#
_cell.length_a   1.000
_cell.length_b   1.000
_cell.length_c   1.000
_cell.angle_alpha   90.00
_cell.angle_beta   90.00
_cell.angle_gamma   90.00
#
_symmetry.space_group_name_H-M   'P 1'
#
loop_
_entity.id
_entity.type
_entity.pdbx_description
1 polymer ?
#
loop_
_entity_poly.entity_id
_entity_poly.type
_entity_poly.pdbx_seq_one_letter_code
_entity_poly.pdbx_strand_id
1 'polypeptide(L)'
;MQITLKRALKLRKEIEATLAAAKLETRASFSLLVPKVQTDLEDVIKLTQGELIAKARRLIELSTVLRVLRIDISQANANAGVDTLLAEIADRERVMKLLKSITDAAPMASIEQLTATKDRAVKKLDDPDYSSDSLATNLVDDTIREELSKEILSLKRTKETLEDERAALNGSTRITLTKTQVETLTGFGLL
;
A
#
# COMPACT_ATOMS: atom_id res chain seq x y z
N MET A 1 25.38 -10.51 6.22
CA MET A 1 24.91 -10.76 4.83
C MET A 1 24.32 -9.47 4.28
N GLN A 2 24.40 -9.19 2.98
CA GLN A 2 23.74 -8.02 2.38
C GLN A 2 22.58 -8.43 1.49
N ILE A 3 21.46 -7.74 1.60
CA ILE A 3 20.28 -7.93 0.75
C ILE A 3 19.88 -6.61 0.11
N THR A 4 19.16 -6.66 -1.01
CA THR A 4 18.58 -5.45 -1.61
C THR A 4 17.40 -4.96 -0.77
N LEU A 5 17.11 -3.66 -0.83
CA LEU A 5 15.91 -3.07 -0.24
C LEU A 5 14.64 -3.76 -0.76
N LYS A 6 14.59 -4.11 -2.06
CA LYS A 6 13.52 -4.94 -2.64
C LYS A 6 13.36 -6.29 -1.93
N ARG A 7 14.45 -7.01 -1.67
CA ARG A 7 14.39 -8.29 -0.93
C ARG A 7 14.01 -8.07 0.52
N ALA A 8 14.49 -7.01 1.16
CA ALA A 8 14.14 -6.65 2.54
C ALA A 8 12.64 -6.37 2.69
N LEU A 9 12.03 -5.63 1.76
CA LEU A 9 10.59 -5.39 1.72
C LEU A 9 9.78 -6.68 1.57
N LYS A 10 10.24 -7.62 0.73
CA LYS A 10 9.62 -8.94 0.58
C LYS A 10 9.75 -9.75 1.88
N LEU A 11 10.95 -9.81 2.44
CA LEU A 11 11.24 -10.52 3.68
C LEU A 11 10.41 -9.98 4.85
N ARG A 12 10.22 -8.65 4.94
CA ARG A 12 9.33 -8.03 5.93
C ARG A 12 7.92 -8.61 5.87
N LYS A 13 7.34 -8.71 4.66
CA LYS A 13 6.00 -9.30 4.45
C LYS A 13 5.95 -10.78 4.82
N GLU A 14 6.99 -11.53 4.48
CA GLU A 14 7.11 -12.95 4.83
C GLU A 14 7.14 -13.14 6.35
N ILE A 15 7.96 -12.36 7.06
CA ILE A 15 8.03 -12.39 8.53
C ILE A 15 6.67 -11.99 9.15
N GLU A 16 6.02 -10.93 8.66
CA GLU A 16 4.70 -10.51 9.11
C GLU A 16 3.66 -11.63 8.96
N ALA A 17 3.67 -12.32 7.81
CA ALA A 17 2.78 -13.46 7.57
C ALA A 17 3.09 -14.64 8.50
N THR A 18 4.37 -14.97 8.73
CA THR A 18 4.78 -16.03 9.65
C THR A 18 4.32 -15.75 11.08
N LEU A 19 4.52 -14.52 11.56
CA LEU A 19 4.08 -14.10 12.90
C LEU A 19 2.55 -14.11 13.03
N ALA A 20 1.83 -13.64 12.01
CA ALA A 20 0.36 -13.64 12.01
C ALA A 20 -0.23 -15.06 11.99
N ALA A 21 0.43 -16.00 11.29
CA ALA A 21 0.01 -17.40 11.23
C ALA A 21 0.44 -18.22 12.46
N ALA A 22 1.35 -17.71 13.29
CA ALA A 22 1.90 -18.44 14.41
C ALA A 22 0.83 -18.67 15.50
N LYS A 23 0.55 -19.95 15.79
CA LYS A 23 -0.32 -20.36 16.90
C LYS A 23 0.51 -20.91 18.05
N LEU A 24 0.30 -20.35 19.24
CA LEU A 24 0.83 -20.87 20.50
C LEU A 24 -0.32 -21.57 21.22
N GLU A 25 -0.35 -22.90 21.12
CA GLU A 25 -1.33 -23.71 21.83
C GLU A 25 -0.92 -23.81 23.30
N THR A 26 -1.72 -23.21 24.18
CA THR A 26 -1.51 -23.22 25.63
C THR A 26 -2.21 -24.39 26.32
N ARG A 27 -2.95 -25.20 25.55
CA ARG A 27 -3.63 -26.41 26.01
C ARG A 27 -2.98 -27.60 25.34
N ALA A 28 -2.58 -28.58 26.14
CA ALA A 28 -2.12 -29.88 25.66
C ALA A 28 -3.18 -30.95 25.96
N SER A 29 -3.37 -31.88 25.03
CA SER A 29 -4.18 -33.08 25.24
C SER A 29 -3.27 -34.28 25.17
N PHE A 30 -3.33 -35.15 26.18
CA PHE A 30 -2.48 -36.32 26.27
C PHE A 30 -3.33 -37.57 26.15
N SER A 31 -2.91 -38.50 25.28
CA SER A 31 -3.56 -39.80 25.18
C SER A 31 -3.09 -40.70 26.31
N LEU A 32 -4.04 -41.23 27.09
CA LEU A 32 -3.76 -42.21 28.15
C LEU A 32 -3.22 -43.54 27.58
N LEU A 33 -3.26 -43.76 26.27
CA LEU A 33 -2.71 -44.97 25.63
C LEU A 33 -1.19 -44.91 25.46
N VAL A 34 -0.55 -43.75 25.66
CA VAL A 34 0.92 -43.61 25.58
C VAL A 34 1.51 -44.06 26.91
N PRO A 35 2.38 -45.09 26.96
CA PRO A 35 2.91 -45.64 28.21
C PRO A 35 3.58 -44.59 29.10
N LYS A 36 4.31 -43.65 28.49
CA LYS A 36 4.99 -42.56 29.21
C LYS A 36 4.04 -41.61 29.93
N VAL A 37 2.83 -41.39 29.38
CA VAL A 37 1.78 -40.57 30.02
C VAL A 37 1.22 -41.29 31.24
N GLN A 38 1.19 -42.63 31.24
CA GLN A 38 0.68 -43.42 32.38
C GLN A 38 1.67 -43.47 33.54
N THR A 39 2.96 -43.57 33.26
CA THR A 39 4.01 -43.75 34.27
C THR A 39 4.62 -42.44 34.76
N ASP A 40 4.66 -41.41 33.91
CA ASP A 40 5.41 -40.17 34.20
C ASP A 40 4.80 -38.94 33.50
N LEU A 41 3.55 -38.64 33.85
CA LEU A 41 2.81 -37.49 33.30
C LEU A 41 3.51 -36.16 33.59
N GLU A 42 4.16 -36.02 34.75
CA GLU A 42 4.81 -34.77 35.15
C GLU A 42 5.95 -34.41 34.21
N ASP A 43 6.80 -35.37 33.85
CA ASP A 43 7.89 -35.15 32.90
C ASP A 43 7.38 -34.86 31.49
N VAL A 44 6.29 -35.50 31.06
CA VAL A 44 5.64 -35.18 29.78
C VAL A 44 5.15 -33.73 29.76
N ILE A 45 4.49 -33.27 30.83
CA ILE A 45 4.01 -31.88 30.95
C ILE A 45 5.18 -30.90 30.92
N LYS A 46 6.26 -31.15 31.68
CA LYS A 46 7.44 -30.28 31.72
C LYS A 46 8.10 -30.17 30.33
N LEU A 47 8.19 -31.28 29.60
CA LEU A 47 8.72 -31.28 28.25
C LEU A 47 7.86 -30.43 27.29
N THR A 48 6.53 -30.60 27.32
CA THR A 48 5.60 -29.79 26.52
C THR A 48 5.66 -28.30 26.89
N GLN A 49 5.79 -27.97 28.18
CA GLN A 49 6.00 -26.58 28.63
C GLN A 49 7.30 -26.00 28.09
N GLY A 50 8.39 -26.78 28.10
CA GLY A 50 9.68 -26.39 27.54
C GLY A 50 9.59 -26.09 26.04
N GLU A 51 8.89 -26.93 25.27
CA GLU A 51 8.63 -26.72 23.84
C GLU A 51 7.80 -25.44 23.59
N LEU A 52 6.77 -25.20 24.39
CA LEU A 52 5.96 -23.98 24.29
C LEU A 52 6.80 -22.73 24.54
N ILE A 53 7.62 -22.73 25.60
CA ILE A 53 8.51 -21.61 25.94
C ILE A 53 9.54 -21.39 24.82
N ALA A 54 10.15 -22.46 24.31
CA ALA A 54 11.11 -22.38 23.22
C ALA A 54 10.48 -21.80 21.95
N LYS A 55 9.27 -22.23 21.60
CA LYS A 55 8.49 -21.70 20.47
C LYS A 55 8.17 -20.22 20.66
N ALA A 56 7.69 -19.83 21.85
CA ALA A 56 7.40 -18.43 22.18
C ALA A 56 8.64 -17.54 22.07
N ARG A 57 9.79 -17.99 22.60
CA ARG A 57 11.07 -17.27 22.48
C ARG A 57 11.49 -17.07 21.03
N ARG A 58 11.43 -18.11 20.19
CA ARG A 58 11.74 -17.99 18.76
C ARG A 58 10.84 -16.96 18.05
N LEU A 59 9.55 -16.91 18.39
CA LEU A 59 8.63 -15.91 17.82
C LEU A 59 8.97 -14.48 18.29
N ILE A 60 9.38 -14.31 19.54
CA ILE A 60 9.85 -13.01 20.08
C ILE A 60 11.13 -12.56 19.37
N GLU A 61 12.08 -13.47 19.14
CA GLU A 61 13.29 -13.20 18.36
C GLU A 61 12.95 -12.77 16.94
N LEU A 62 12.06 -13.50 16.26
CA LEU A 62 11.59 -13.16 14.91
C LEU A 62 10.91 -11.79 14.87
N SER A 63 10.09 -11.46 15.88
CA SER A 63 9.46 -10.14 16.04
C SER A 63 10.51 -9.02 16.24
N THR A 64 11.57 -9.31 16.99
CA THR A 64 12.68 -8.38 17.17
C THR A 64 13.43 -8.14 15.86
N VAL A 65 13.67 -9.20 15.09
CA VAL A 65 14.25 -9.09 13.73
C VAL A 65 13.37 -8.25 12.82
N LEU A 66 12.04 -8.46 12.83
CA LEU A 66 11.10 -7.64 12.07
C LEU A 66 11.19 -6.16 12.42
N ARG A 67 11.25 -5.84 13.72
CA ARG A 67 11.38 -4.45 14.19
C ARG A 67 12.66 -3.80 13.66
N VAL A 68 13.80 -4.48 13.78
CA VAL A 68 15.09 -3.95 13.28
C VAL A 68 15.04 -3.78 11.77
N LEU A 69 14.55 -4.79 11.04
CA LEU A 69 14.42 -4.72 9.58
C LEU A 69 13.54 -3.55 9.13
N ARG A 70 12.46 -3.22 9.86
CA ARG A 70 11.61 -2.04 9.59
C ARG A 70 12.38 -0.72 9.74
N ILE A 71 13.21 -0.61 10.78
CA ILE A 71 14.06 0.57 11.00
C ILE A 71 15.06 0.71 9.86
N ASP A 72 15.75 -0.38 9.51
CA ASP A 72 16.75 -0.38 8.45
C ASP A 72 16.13 -0.04 7.08
N ILE A 73 14.94 -0.58 6.78
CA ILE A 73 14.19 -0.23 5.56
C ILE A 73 13.84 1.26 5.54
N SER A 74 13.36 1.80 6.66
CA SER A 74 12.98 3.22 6.75
C SER A 74 14.19 4.14 6.54
N GLN A 75 15.33 3.81 7.15
CA GLN A 75 16.57 4.57 6.96
C GLN A 75 17.10 4.46 5.54
N ALA A 76 17.05 3.25 4.95
CA ALA A 76 17.45 3.03 3.57
C ALA A 76 16.58 3.83 2.59
N ASN A 77 15.26 3.86 2.79
CA ASN A 77 14.34 4.66 1.97
C ASN A 77 14.65 6.15 2.04
N ALA A 78 14.82 6.68 3.26
CA ALA A 78 15.12 8.09 3.48
C ALA A 78 16.46 8.49 2.84
N ASN A 79 17.51 7.69 3.06
CA ASN A 79 18.85 7.96 2.53
C ASN A 79 18.93 7.82 1.01
N ALA A 80 18.16 6.92 0.41
CA ALA A 80 18.12 6.71 -1.03
C ALA A 80 17.15 7.65 -1.77
N GLY A 81 16.46 8.56 -1.07
CA GLY A 81 15.47 9.46 -1.68
C GLY A 81 14.20 8.78 -2.17
N VAL A 82 13.96 7.51 -1.76
CA VAL A 82 12.78 6.74 -2.16
C VAL A 82 11.50 7.38 -1.65
N ASP A 83 11.53 7.99 -0.46
CA ASP A 83 10.36 8.67 0.11
C ASP A 83 9.96 9.91 -0.68
N THR A 84 10.93 10.65 -1.23
CA THR A 84 10.69 11.79 -2.14
C THR A 84 10.00 11.32 -3.41
N LEU A 85 10.53 10.26 -4.05
CA LEU A 85 9.91 9.70 -5.26
C LEU A 85 8.48 9.21 -5.00
N LEU A 86 8.22 8.58 -3.85
CA LEU A 86 6.88 8.16 -3.47
C LEU A 86 5.92 9.35 -3.32
N ALA A 87 6.39 10.46 -2.72
CA ALA A 87 5.60 11.68 -2.59
C ALA A 87 5.30 12.31 -3.97
N GLU A 88 6.28 12.36 -4.86
CA GLU A 88 6.10 12.87 -6.22
C GLU A 88 5.12 12.00 -7.03
N ILE A 89 5.27 10.67 -6.99
CA ILE A 89 4.32 9.74 -7.63
C ILE A 89 2.89 9.99 -7.12
N ALA A 90 2.71 10.10 -5.81
CA ALA A 90 1.40 10.34 -5.22
C ALA A 90 0.80 11.70 -5.61
N ASP A 91 1.63 12.73 -5.74
CA ASP A 91 1.21 14.04 -6.25
C ASP A 91 0.75 13.94 -7.71
N ARG A 92 1.53 13.29 -8.59
CA ARG A 92 1.14 13.09 -9.99
C ARG A 92 -0.16 12.30 -10.11
N GLU A 93 -0.36 11.27 -9.31
CA GLU A 93 -1.63 10.53 -9.26
C GLU A 93 -2.82 11.41 -8.85
N ARG A 94 -2.63 12.26 -7.85
CA ARG A 94 -3.66 13.20 -7.41
C ARG A 94 -4.03 14.18 -8.51
N VAL A 95 -3.03 14.80 -9.14
CA VAL A 95 -3.25 15.76 -10.24
C VAL A 95 -3.93 15.06 -11.43
N MET A 96 -3.46 13.88 -11.85
CA MET A 96 -4.11 13.11 -12.92
C MET A 96 -5.57 12.81 -12.60
N LYS A 97 -5.88 12.44 -11.35
CA LYS A 97 -7.27 12.17 -10.93
C LYS A 97 -8.13 13.42 -11.00
N LEU A 98 -7.60 14.58 -10.62
CA LEU A 98 -8.29 15.87 -10.74
C LEU A 98 -8.57 16.20 -12.20
N LEU A 99 -7.54 16.14 -13.07
CA LEU A 99 -7.71 16.42 -14.50
C LEU A 99 -8.69 15.45 -15.15
N LYS A 100 -8.60 14.16 -14.79
CA LYS A 100 -9.52 13.14 -15.30
C LYS A 100 -10.97 13.42 -14.90
N SER A 101 -11.21 13.89 -13.68
CA SER A 101 -12.56 14.27 -13.25
C SER A 101 -13.15 15.43 -14.07
N ILE A 102 -12.30 16.31 -14.60
CA ILE A 102 -12.72 17.40 -15.49
C ILE A 102 -12.97 16.86 -16.91
N THR A 103 -12.10 16.00 -17.43
CA THR A 103 -12.28 15.43 -18.79
C THR A 103 -13.46 14.49 -18.89
N ASP A 104 -13.78 13.78 -17.80
CA ASP A 104 -14.91 12.86 -17.69
C ASP A 104 -16.25 13.61 -17.43
N ALA A 105 -16.21 14.92 -17.18
CA ALA A 105 -17.41 15.74 -17.03
C ALA A 105 -18.23 15.77 -18.34
N ALA A 106 -19.53 15.98 -18.20
CA ALA A 106 -20.42 16.10 -19.35
C ALA A 106 -19.94 17.24 -20.29
N PRO A 107 -20.03 17.05 -21.61
CA PRO A 107 -19.57 18.06 -22.56
C PRO A 107 -20.35 19.36 -22.41
N MET A 108 -19.71 20.47 -22.79
CA MET A 108 -20.38 21.75 -22.97
C MET A 108 -21.51 21.62 -24.01
N ALA A 109 -22.69 22.15 -23.69
CA ALA A 109 -23.79 22.25 -24.66
C ALA A 109 -23.42 23.20 -25.80
N SER A 110 -23.96 22.99 -27.00
CA SER A 110 -23.61 23.86 -28.13
C SER A 110 -24.06 25.30 -27.88
N ILE A 111 -23.33 26.28 -28.42
CA ILE A 111 -23.67 27.70 -28.27
C ILE A 111 -25.10 27.99 -28.78
N GLU A 112 -25.55 27.29 -29.82
CA GLU A 112 -26.92 27.38 -30.33
C GLU A 112 -27.95 26.93 -29.28
N GLN A 113 -27.71 25.80 -28.60
CA GLN A 113 -28.58 25.29 -27.53
C GLN A 113 -28.60 26.24 -26.34
N LEU A 114 -27.44 26.79 -25.95
CA LEU A 114 -27.34 27.77 -24.87
C LEU A 114 -28.07 29.06 -25.22
N THR A 115 -27.95 29.53 -26.46
CA THR A 115 -28.64 30.73 -26.96
C THR A 115 -30.15 30.52 -26.98
N ALA A 116 -30.63 29.38 -27.49
CA ALA A 116 -32.05 29.04 -27.49
C ALA A 116 -32.63 28.90 -26.08
N THR A 117 -31.85 28.34 -25.15
CA THR A 117 -32.26 28.22 -23.73
C THR A 117 -32.33 29.58 -23.07
N LYS A 118 -31.32 30.43 -23.29
CA LYS A 118 -31.29 31.82 -22.82
C LYS A 118 -32.48 32.63 -23.37
N ASP A 119 -32.76 32.55 -24.67
CA ASP A 119 -33.86 33.32 -25.28
C ASP A 119 -35.24 32.87 -24.77
N ARG A 120 -35.41 31.57 -24.45
CA ARG A 120 -36.63 31.06 -23.80
C ARG A 120 -36.77 31.54 -22.35
N ALA A 121 -35.67 31.56 -21.60
CA ALA A 121 -35.63 32.04 -20.22
C ALA A 121 -36.01 33.54 -20.15
N VAL A 122 -35.38 34.36 -21.01
CA VAL A 122 -35.69 35.79 -21.15
C VAL A 122 -37.17 36.05 -21.45
N LYS A 123 -37.79 35.27 -22.34
CA LYS A 123 -39.24 35.43 -22.63
C LYS A 123 -40.17 35.08 -21.47
N LYS A 124 -39.71 34.27 -20.51
CA LYS A 124 -40.49 33.87 -19.33
C LYS A 124 -40.33 34.82 -18.14
N LEU A 125 -39.28 35.64 -18.15
CA LEU A 125 -39.09 36.71 -17.17
C LEU A 125 -40.16 37.81 -17.26
N ASP A 126 -40.88 37.91 -18.39
CA ASP A 126 -42.03 38.81 -18.55
C ASP A 126 -43.30 38.31 -17.81
N ASP A 127 -43.27 37.10 -17.22
CA ASP A 127 -44.40 36.48 -16.51
C ASP A 127 -44.27 36.66 -14.98
N PRO A 128 -45.26 37.25 -14.28
CA PRO A 128 -45.12 37.66 -12.87
C PRO A 128 -45.00 36.52 -11.85
N ASP A 129 -45.25 35.26 -12.23
CA ASP A 129 -45.17 34.07 -11.35
C ASP A 129 -43.80 33.33 -11.42
N TYR A 130 -42.82 33.84 -12.18
CA TYR A 130 -41.57 33.11 -12.44
C TYR A 130 -40.48 33.36 -11.38
N SER A 131 -39.98 32.32 -10.70
CA SER A 131 -39.14 32.47 -9.50
C SER A 131 -37.71 31.88 -9.54
N SER A 132 -37.21 31.35 -10.67
CA SER A 132 -35.76 31.12 -10.80
C SER A 132 -35.31 31.05 -12.26
N ASP A 133 -34.33 31.86 -12.63
CA ASP A 133 -33.75 31.88 -13.97
C ASP A 133 -32.23 31.73 -13.88
N SER A 134 -31.73 30.50 -14.08
CA SER A 134 -30.30 30.22 -14.12
C SER A 134 -29.97 29.36 -15.31
N LEU A 135 -29.05 29.82 -16.16
CA LEU A 135 -28.47 29.04 -17.24
C LEU A 135 -27.23 28.31 -16.70
N ALA A 136 -27.29 26.99 -16.63
CA ALA A 136 -26.14 26.16 -16.26
C ALA A 136 -25.60 25.44 -17.50
N THR A 137 -24.29 25.49 -17.70
CA THR A 137 -23.59 24.69 -18.71
C THR A 137 -22.24 24.26 -18.17
N ASN A 138 -21.74 23.14 -18.69
CA ASN A 138 -20.34 22.81 -18.51
C ASN A 138 -19.48 23.74 -19.36
N LEU A 139 -18.28 24.01 -18.86
CA LEU A 139 -17.27 24.82 -19.54
C LEU A 139 -16.24 23.98 -20.29
N VAL A 140 -16.34 22.65 -20.20
CA VAL A 140 -15.40 21.72 -20.82
C VAL A 140 -15.90 21.39 -22.22
N ASP A 141 -15.31 22.06 -23.22
CA ASP A 141 -15.46 21.72 -24.62
C ASP A 141 -14.40 20.69 -25.06
N ASP A 142 -14.44 20.30 -26.34
CA ASP A 142 -13.52 19.30 -26.87
C ASP A 142 -12.06 19.79 -26.91
N THR A 143 -11.83 21.11 -27.04
CA THR A 143 -10.49 21.70 -27.02
C THR A 143 -9.86 21.59 -25.63
N ILE A 144 -10.59 21.97 -24.59
CA ILE A 144 -10.15 21.82 -23.19
C ILE A 144 -9.95 20.34 -22.87
N ARG A 145 -10.86 19.47 -23.31
CA ARG A 145 -10.71 18.01 -23.11
C ARG A 145 -9.44 17.47 -23.76
N GLU A 146 -9.11 17.90 -24.97
CA GLU A 146 -7.89 17.48 -25.66
C GLU A 146 -6.62 17.97 -24.94
N GLU A 147 -6.58 19.25 -24.54
CA GLU A 147 -5.45 19.83 -23.80
C GLU A 147 -5.21 19.11 -22.47
N LEU A 148 -6.26 18.92 -21.67
CA LEU A 148 -6.17 18.20 -20.40
C LEU A 148 -5.79 16.72 -20.60
N SER A 149 -6.24 16.09 -21.69
CA SER A 149 -5.85 14.71 -22.03
C SER A 149 -4.36 14.60 -22.37
N LYS A 150 -3.79 15.59 -23.07
CA LYS A 150 -2.34 15.67 -23.33
C LYS A 150 -1.56 15.84 -22.03
N GLU A 151 -2.05 16.68 -21.12
CA GLU A 151 -1.43 16.88 -19.81
C GLU A 151 -1.46 15.59 -18.96
N ILE A 152 -2.60 14.87 -18.93
CA ILE A 152 -2.71 13.57 -18.28
C ILE A 152 -1.70 12.56 -18.85
N LEU A 153 -1.54 12.51 -20.18
CA LEU A 153 -0.55 11.66 -20.83
C LEU A 153 0.89 12.02 -20.44
N SER A 154 1.20 13.32 -20.35
CA SER A 154 2.49 13.82 -19.87
C SER A 154 2.77 13.37 -18.43
N LEU A 155 1.83 13.63 -17.52
CA LEU A 155 1.91 13.23 -16.11
C LEU A 155 2.06 11.71 -15.95
N LYS A 156 1.39 10.92 -16.79
CA LYS A 156 1.51 9.45 -16.79
C LYS A 156 2.93 9.01 -17.14
N ARG A 157 3.55 9.60 -18.17
CA ARG A 157 4.94 9.30 -18.57
C ARG A 157 5.93 9.68 -17.47
N THR A 158 5.75 10.84 -16.85
CA THR A 158 6.58 11.26 -15.70
C THR A 158 6.42 10.30 -14.54
N LYS A 159 5.19 9.88 -14.22
CA LYS A 159 4.93 8.89 -13.18
C LYS A 159 5.66 7.56 -13.47
N GLU A 160 5.57 7.05 -14.70
CA GLU A 160 6.26 5.81 -15.10
C GLU A 160 7.78 5.94 -14.90
N THR A 161 8.37 7.08 -15.28
CA THR A 161 9.80 7.35 -15.08
C THR A 161 10.18 7.36 -13.60
N LEU A 162 9.38 8.00 -12.74
CA LEU A 162 9.60 8.02 -11.29
C LEU A 162 9.44 6.62 -10.67
N GLU A 163 8.50 5.80 -11.18
CA GLU A 163 8.33 4.42 -10.72
C GLU A 163 9.53 3.54 -11.10
N ASP A 164 10.08 3.71 -12.30
CA ASP A 164 11.27 3.02 -12.77
C ASP A 164 12.49 3.41 -11.95
N GLU A 165 12.68 4.71 -11.67
CA GLU A 165 13.75 5.20 -10.82
C GLU A 165 13.64 4.64 -9.40
N ARG A 166 12.44 4.66 -8.81
CA ARG A 166 12.17 4.05 -7.50
C ARG A 166 12.48 2.56 -7.51
N ALA A 167 12.10 1.84 -8.58
CA ALA A 167 12.37 0.42 -8.71
C ALA A 167 13.88 0.13 -8.83
N ALA A 168 14.62 0.96 -9.56
CA ALA A 168 16.07 0.89 -9.67
C ALA A 168 16.76 1.13 -8.31
N LEU A 169 16.36 2.17 -7.57
CA LEU A 169 16.86 2.45 -6.22
C LEU A 169 16.58 1.33 -5.24
N ASN A 170 15.40 0.72 -5.31
CA ASN A 170 15.06 -0.46 -4.49
C ASN A 170 15.93 -1.69 -4.84
N GLY A 171 16.39 -1.79 -6.09
CA GLY A 171 17.30 -2.83 -6.56
C GLY A 171 18.76 -2.59 -6.20
N SER A 172 19.21 -1.34 -6.18
CA SER A 172 20.60 -0.96 -5.88
C SER A 172 20.88 -0.79 -4.39
N THR A 173 19.94 -0.25 -3.63
CA THR A 173 20.07 0.03 -2.19
C THR A 173 20.22 -1.28 -1.41
N ARG A 174 21.25 -1.33 -0.54
CA ARG A 174 21.61 -2.52 0.23
C ARG A 174 21.32 -2.32 1.71
N ILE A 175 20.78 -3.37 2.33
CA ILE A 175 20.60 -3.48 3.78
C ILE A 175 21.50 -4.61 4.28
N THR A 176 22.24 -4.33 5.35
CA THR A 176 23.14 -5.31 5.96
C THR A 176 22.43 -6.03 7.09
N LEU A 177 22.29 -7.34 6.97
CA LEU A 177 21.81 -8.22 8.03
C LEU A 177 22.99 -8.67 8.91
N THR A 178 22.79 -8.56 10.22
CA THR A 178 23.70 -9.11 11.24
C THR A 178 23.67 -10.63 11.25
N LYS A 179 24.70 -11.25 11.83
CA LYS A 179 24.79 -12.72 11.93
C LYS A 179 23.58 -13.30 12.66
N THR A 180 23.19 -12.71 13.77
CA THR A 180 22.02 -13.14 14.57
C THR A 180 20.74 -13.04 13.76
N GLN A 181 20.53 -11.98 12.98
CA GLN A 181 19.35 -11.87 12.11
C GLN A 181 19.32 -12.99 11.06
N VAL A 182 20.47 -13.28 10.42
CA VAL A 182 20.56 -14.37 9.44
C VAL A 182 20.23 -15.71 10.08
N GLU A 183 20.81 -16.00 11.25
CA GLU A 183 20.55 -17.24 11.99
C GLU A 183 19.06 -17.40 12.36
N THR A 184 18.43 -16.36 12.91
CA THR A 184 17.00 -16.37 13.21
C THR A 184 16.18 -16.62 11.95
N LEU A 185 16.43 -15.91 10.85
CA LEU A 185 15.64 -16.03 9.64
C LEU A 185 15.81 -17.39 8.95
N THR A 186 17.03 -17.95 8.91
CA THR A 186 17.27 -19.31 8.42
C THR A 186 16.57 -20.35 9.31
N GLY A 187 16.55 -20.15 10.62
CA GLY A 187 15.81 -21.01 11.55
C GLY A 187 14.30 -21.08 11.31
N PHE A 188 13.74 -20.06 10.65
CA PHE A 188 12.33 -20.01 10.20
C PHE A 188 12.14 -20.37 8.72
N GLY A 189 13.21 -20.69 7.98
CA GLY A 189 13.15 -21.01 6.55
C GLY A 189 12.83 -19.81 5.64
N LEU A 190 13.15 -18.59 6.09
CA LEU A 190 12.85 -17.35 5.37
C LEU A 190 14.03 -16.84 4.51
N LEU A 191 15.22 -17.40 4.73
CA LEU A 191 16.45 -17.15 3.98
C LEU A 191 16.96 -18.43 3.34
#